data_AF-A0A0Q8ZX17-F1
#
_entry.id   AF-A0A0Q8ZX17-F1
#
_cell.length_a   1.000
_cell.length_b   1.000
_cell.length_c   1.000
_cell.angle_alpha   90.00
_cell.angle_beta   90.00
_cell.angle_gamma   90.00
#
_symmetry.space_group_name_H-M   'P 1'
#
loop_
_entity.id
_entity.type
_entity.pdbx_description
1 polymer ?
#
loop_
_entity_poly.entity_id
_entity_poly.type
_entity_poly.pdbx_seq_one_letter_code
_entity_poly.pdbx_strand_id
1 'polypeptide(L)' 'MAEIKIEKKKPVWPWIVALLLIAAIVYYVFFRNEETQGETKAPIENTTSADSTSVDSTSIDSTSN' A
#
# COMPACT_ATOMS: atom_id res chain seq x y z
N MET A 1 -27.95 22.03 55.59
CA MET A 1 -27.08 20.84 55.60
C MET A 1 -27.83 19.75 54.88
N ALA A 2 -27.59 19.62 53.57
CA ALA A 2 -28.18 18.55 52.77
C ALA A 2 -27.07 17.55 52.50
N GLU A 3 -27.31 16.29 52.81
CA GLU A 3 -26.50 15.18 52.37
C GLU A 3 -26.59 15.14 50.83
N ILE A 4 -25.58 15.67 50.15
CA ILE A 4 -25.42 15.46 48.71
C ILE A 4 -25.01 13.99 48.54
N LYS A 5 -26.02 13.15 48.31
CA LYS A 5 -25.83 11.81 47.76
C LYS A 5 -25.22 11.97 46.38
N ILE A 6 -23.89 11.90 46.32
CA ILE A 6 -23.14 11.78 45.06
C ILE A 6 -23.42 10.38 44.52
N GLU A 7 -24.41 10.31 43.65
CA GLU A 7 -24.65 9.15 42.82
C GLU A 7 -23.44 8.99 41.89
N LYS A 8 -22.66 7.93 42.10
CA LYS A 8 -21.52 7.63 41.25
C LYS A 8 -22.02 7.28 39.86
N LYS A 9 -22.02 8.25 38.95
CA LYS A 9 -22.11 8.03 37.51
C LYS A 9 -21.08 6.98 37.13
N LYS A 10 -21.56 5.85 36.60
CA LYS A 10 -20.67 4.83 36.02
C LYS A 10 -19.79 5.52 34.97
N PRO A 11 -18.49 5.23 34.89
CA PRO A 11 -17.64 5.81 33.86
C PRO A 11 -18.04 5.21 32.52
N VAL A 12 -19.03 5.80 31.85
CA VAL A 12 -19.49 5.41 30.50
C VAL A 12 -18.44 5.82 29.46
N TRP A 13 -17.65 6.85 29.78
CA TRP A 13 -16.64 7.42 28.89
C TRP A 13 -15.62 6.40 28.33
N PRO A 14 -14.97 5.53 29.14
CA PRO A 14 -14.06 4.50 28.61
C PRO A 14 -14.74 3.47 27.70
N TRP A 15 -16.03 3.18 27.89
CA TRP A 15 -16.75 2.23 27.04
C TRP A 15 -16.91 2.73 25.61
N ILE A 16 -17.13 4.03 25.43
CA ILE A 16 -17.26 4.64 24.11
C ILE A 16 -15.93 4.59 23.36
N VAL A 17 -14.82 4.84 24.05
CA VAL A 17 -13.47 4.75 23.49
C VAL A 17 -13.15 3.31 23.06
N ALA A 18 -13.48 2.33 23.91
CA ALA A 18 -13.29 0.92 23.59
C ALA A 18 -14.07 0.50 22.34
N LEU A 19 -15.33 0.95 22.22
CA LEU A 19 -16.19 0.62 21.09
C LEU A 19 -15.68 1.25 19.78
N LEU A 20 -15.20 2.50 19.86
CA LEU A 20 -14.58 3.20 18.72
C LEU A 20 -13.29 2.49 18.27
N LEU A 21 -12.45 2.06 19.21
CA LEU A 21 -11.22 1.32 18.91
C LEU A 21 -11.52 0.00 18.17
N ILE A 22 -12.50 -0.76 18.65
CA ILE A 22 -12.94 -2.01 18.00
C ILE A 22 -13.45 -1.72 16.59
N ALA A 23 -14.29 -0.69 16.42
CA ALA A 23 -14.81 -0.30 15.10
C ALA A 23 -13.69 0.11 14.13
N ALA A 24 -12.68 0.84 14.60
CA ALA A 24 -11.52 1.23 13.80
C ALA A 24 -10.69 0.01 13.35
N ILE A 25 -10.49 -0.97 14.23
CA ILE A 25 -9.77 -2.22 13.90
C ILE A 25 -10.55 -3.01 12.85
N VAL A 26 -11.87 -3.16 13.01
CA VAL A 26 -12.71 -3.85 12.03
C VAL A 26 -12.64 -3.13 10.68
N TYR A 27 -12.84 -1.81 10.65
CA TYR A 27 -12.74 -1.03 9.42
C TYR A 27 -11.38 -1.22 8.72
N TYR A 28 -10.28 -1.13 9.47
CA TYR A 28 -8.93 -1.33 8.94
C TYR A 28 -8.75 -2.72 8.31
N VAL A 29 -9.15 -3.80 9.00
CA VAL A 29 -8.96 -5.15 8.48
C VAL A 29 -9.78 -5.40 7.19
N PHE A 30 -11.00 -4.86 7.11
CA PHE A 30 -11.83 -5.03 5.92
C PHE A 30 -11.38 -4.14 4.74
N PHE A 31 -11.10 -2.86 4.95
CA PHE A 31 -10.71 -1.93 3.87
C PHE A 31 -9.27 -2.15 3.38
N ARG A 32 -8.33 -2.48 4.27
CA ARG A 32 -6.91 -2.59 3.89
C ARG A 32 -6.60 -3.85 3.07
N ASN A 33 -7.50 -4.83 3.08
CA ASN A 33 -7.42 -6.01 2.21
C ASN A 33 -7.85 -5.70 0.76
N GLU A 34 -8.62 -4.65 0.52
CA GLU A 34 -9.03 -4.24 -0.84
C GLU A 34 -7.91 -3.47 -1.56
N GLU A 35 -7.07 -2.75 -0.82
CA GLU A 35 -5.97 -1.93 -1.36
C GLU A 35 -4.70 -2.73 -1.71
N THR A 36 -4.55 -3.95 -1.18
CA THR A 36 -3.30 -4.74 -1.33
C THR A 36 -3.24 -5.62 -2.58
N GLN A 37 -4.26 -5.61 -3.44
CA GLN A 37 -4.18 -6.25 -4.76
C GLN A 37 -3.51 -5.37 -5.84
N GLY A 38 -3.03 -4.18 -5.47
CA GLY A 38 -2.55 -3.17 -6.44
C GLY A 38 -1.04 -3.02 -6.62
N GLU A 39 -0.18 -3.70 -5.84
CA GLU A 39 1.26 -3.34 -5.86
C GLU A 39 2.25 -4.49 -5.61
N THR A 40 1.94 -5.70 -6.07
CA THR A 40 2.99 -6.72 -6.30
C THR A 40 3.37 -6.76 -7.78
N LYS A 41 3.95 -5.66 -8.26
CA LYS A 41 4.93 -5.73 -9.33
C LYS A 41 6.25 -5.28 -8.74
N ALA A 42 6.89 -6.17 -7.97
CA ALA A 42 8.32 -6.03 -7.73
C ALA A 42 9.00 -5.97 -9.11
N PRO A 43 9.63 -4.86 -9.50
CA PRO A 43 10.42 -4.85 -10.73
C PRO A 43 11.70 -5.62 -10.46
N ILE A 44 11.66 -6.94 -10.64
CA ILE A 44 12.86 -7.78 -10.69
C ILE A 44 12.94 -8.49 -12.03
N GLU A 45 13.43 -7.78 -13.03
CA GLU A 45 14.20 -8.41 -14.10
C GLU A 45 15.20 -7.39 -14.64
N ASN A 46 16.39 -7.43 -14.04
CA ASN A 46 17.62 -6.99 -14.67
C ASN A 46 17.79 -7.81 -15.96
N THR A 47 17.17 -7.36 -17.05
CA THR A 47 17.62 -7.76 -18.38
C THR A 47 18.89 -6.99 -18.66
N THR A 48 20.03 -7.61 -18.33
CA THR A 48 21.28 -7.33 -19.02
C THR A 48 21.03 -7.74 -20.47
N SER A 49 20.48 -6.83 -21.26
CA SER A 49 20.53 -6.91 -22.70
C SER A 49 22.00 -6.74 -23.04
N ALA A 50 22.68 -7.88 -23.18
CA ALA A 50 24.03 -7.96 -23.68
C ALA A 50 24.07 -7.13 -24.98
N ASP A 51 24.81 -6.04 -24.89
CA ASP A 51 25.25 -5.21 -25.99
C ASP A 51 25.80 -6.12 -27.09
N SER A 52 24.93 -6.44 -28.07
CA SER A 52 25.32 -7.16 -29.27
C SER A 52 25.80 -6.12 -30.27
N THR A 53 26.89 -5.42 -29.92
CA THR A 53 27.72 -4.74 -30.90
C THR A 53 28.46 -5.84 -31.69
N SER A 54 27.76 -6.46 -32.64
CA SER A 54 28.41 -7.27 -33.68
C SER A 54 28.34 -6.51 -35.01
N VAL A 55 29.36 -5.68 -35.18
CA VAL A 55 30.13 -5.50 -36.43
C VAL A 55 29.36 -5.53 -37.75
N ASP A 56 29.14 -4.33 -38.28
CA ASP A 56 29.53 -3.92 -39.63
C ASP A 56 29.53 -5.00 -40.73
N SER A 57 28.53 -4.95 -41.62
CA SER A 57 28.61 -5.39 -43.03
C SER A 57 27.30 -5.04 -43.75
N THR A 58 27.06 -3.75 -44.03
CA THR A 58 26.18 -3.38 -45.15
C THR A 58 27.05 -2.65 -46.16
N SER A 59 27.77 -3.43 -46.96
CA SER A 59 28.50 -2.96 -48.12
C SER A 59 27.52 -2.29 -49.08
N ILE A 60 27.55 -0.96 -49.06
CA ILE A 60 27.19 -0.05 -50.15
C ILE A 60 27.80 -0.55 -51.47
N ASP A 61 26.98 -1.08 -52.38
CA ASP A 61 27.31 -1.05 -53.80
C ASP A 61 26.21 -0.32 -54.55
N SER A 62 26.52 0.92 -54.90
CA SER A 62 25.83 1.73 -55.90
C SER A 62 26.92 2.25 -56.82
N THR A 63 27.48 1.38 -57.66
CA THR A 63 28.33 1.82 -58.77
C THR A 63 27.46 2.22 -59.95
N SER A 64 27.19 3.52 -60.01
CA SER A 64 26.73 4.26 -61.19
C SER A 64 27.96 4.77 -61.94
N ASN A 65 27.94 4.59 -63.27
CA ASN A 65 28.84 5.09 -64.32
C ASN A 65 30.09 4.26 -64.64
#